data_AF-X1R006-F1
#
_entry.id   AF-X1R006-F1
#
_cell.length_a   1.000
_cell.length_b   1.000
_cell.length_c   1.000
_cell.angle_alpha   90.00
_cell.angle_beta   90.00
_cell.angle_gamma   90.00
#
_symmetry.space_group_name_H-M   'P 1'
#
loop_
_entity.id
_entity.type
_entity.pdbx_description
1 polymer ?
#
loop_
_entity_poly.entity_id
_entity_poly.type
_entity_poly.pdbx_seq_one_letter_code
_entity_poly.pdbx_strand_id
1 'polypeptide(L)'
;AISGFILGDQETVFPIDMIAIPAYQAYLLSGTPAFQIYIKEGEVLTQVMPTDAMEAVEAVKELSPSKPKKKRKKSKYHIAYGKHFKAIQADFKLKNGKWKKNGFKRCAASARSKARAEVKK
;
A
#
# COMPACT_ATOMS: atom_id res chain seq x y z
N ALA A 1 -1.82 12.52 -30.30
CA ALA A 1 -2.97 12.27 -31.20
C ALA A 1 -3.18 10.77 -31.25
N ILE A 2 -4.30 10.26 -30.72
CA ILE A 2 -4.68 8.85 -30.85
C ILE A 2 -5.66 8.81 -32.01
N SER A 3 -5.14 8.46 -33.20
CA SER A 3 -5.94 8.22 -34.40
C SER A 3 -6.15 6.71 -34.54
N GLY A 4 -7.39 6.25 -34.45
CA GLY A 4 -7.75 4.84 -34.64
C GLY A 4 -9.22 4.58 -34.31
N PHE A 5 -9.83 3.63 -35.03
CA PHE A 5 -11.17 3.11 -34.77
C PHE A 5 -11.23 2.50 -33.36
N ILE A 6 -11.98 3.12 -32.45
CA ILE A 6 -12.17 2.62 -31.08
C ILE A 6 -13.45 1.79 -31.05
N LEU A 7 -13.30 0.49 -30.89
CA LEU A 7 -14.41 -0.42 -30.57
C LEU A 7 -14.73 -0.26 -29.08
N GLY A 8 -16.00 0.01 -28.74
CA GLY A 8 -16.49 0.50 -27.44
C GLY A 8 -16.41 -0.45 -26.25
N ASP A 9 -15.34 -1.23 -26.11
CA ASP A 9 -15.12 -2.15 -24.99
C ASP A 9 -14.27 -1.54 -23.86
N GLN A 10 -13.91 -0.25 -23.98
CA GLN A 10 -13.18 0.52 -22.96
C GLN A 10 -13.88 1.84 -22.68
N GLU A 11 -14.00 2.18 -21.40
CA GLU A 11 -14.57 3.44 -20.92
C GLU A 11 -13.71 4.61 -21.42
N THR A 12 -14.32 5.54 -22.16
CA THR A 12 -13.62 6.72 -22.70
C THR A 12 -14.27 7.99 -22.18
N VAL A 13 -13.47 8.84 -21.51
CA VAL A 13 -13.90 10.14 -21.02
C VAL A 13 -13.52 11.19 -22.07
N PHE A 14 -14.52 11.86 -22.63
CA PHE A 14 -14.31 12.91 -23.64
C PHE A 14 -14.07 14.26 -22.94
N PRO A 15 -12.98 15.00 -23.28
CA PRO A 15 -12.64 16.26 -22.64
C PRO A 15 -13.32 17.50 -23.26
N ILE A 16 -14.23 17.32 -24.23
CA ILE A 16 -14.90 18.41 -24.96
C ILE A 16 -16.41 18.16 -25.08
N ASP A 17 -17.20 19.23 -25.10
CA ASP A 17 -18.64 19.16 -25.30
C ASP A 17 -18.96 18.67 -26.72
N MET A 18 -19.76 17.61 -26.83
CA MET A 18 -20.15 17.01 -28.10
C MET A 18 -21.65 17.18 -28.35
N ILE A 19 -22.04 17.39 -29.61
CA ILE A 19 -23.43 17.41 -30.06
C ILE A 19 -23.70 16.13 -30.84
N ALA A 20 -24.72 15.36 -30.43
CA ALA A 20 -25.14 14.16 -31.14
C ALA A 20 -26.06 14.55 -32.31
N ILE A 21 -25.67 14.16 -33.53
CA ILE A 21 -26.45 14.41 -34.75
C ILE A 21 -26.76 13.04 -35.38
N PRO A 22 -27.99 12.79 -35.85
CA PRO A 22 -28.33 11.58 -36.58
C PRO A 22 -27.36 11.34 -37.74
N ALA A 23 -26.94 10.08 -37.95
CA ALA A 23 -25.94 9.75 -38.96
C ALA A 23 -26.29 10.24 -40.38
N TYR A 24 -27.58 10.22 -40.74
CA TYR A 24 -28.05 10.70 -42.03
C TYR A 24 -28.05 12.24 -42.16
N GLN A 25 -27.87 12.99 -41.07
CA GLN A 25 -27.73 14.46 -41.09
C GLN A 25 -26.25 14.90 -41.09
N ALA A 26 -25.29 13.97 -41.07
CA ALA A 26 -23.86 14.30 -41.04
C ALA A 26 -23.40 15.14 -42.25
N TYR A 27 -24.08 15.03 -43.41
CA TYR A 27 -23.75 15.79 -44.61
C TYR A 27 -24.03 17.31 -44.50
N LEU A 28 -24.84 17.74 -43.51
CA LEU A 28 -25.14 19.16 -43.26
C LEU A 28 -23.99 19.90 -42.57
N LEU A 29 -23.03 19.17 -42.00
CA LEU A 29 -21.90 19.75 -41.29
C LEU A 29 -20.77 20.05 -42.30
N SER A 30 -20.34 21.30 -42.35
CA SER A 30 -19.17 21.70 -43.12
C SER A 30 -17.90 21.49 -42.29
N GLY A 31 -17.12 20.45 -42.62
CA GLY A 31 -15.82 20.17 -42.01
C GLY A 31 -15.59 18.68 -41.74
N THR A 32 -14.35 18.23 -41.73
CA THR A 32 -14.00 16.87 -41.30
C THR A 32 -13.94 16.83 -39.77
N PRO A 33 -14.80 16.07 -39.08
CA PRO A 33 -14.74 15.98 -37.63
C PRO A 33 -13.43 15.32 -37.20
N ALA A 34 -12.84 15.79 -36.10
CA ALA A 34 -11.64 15.19 -35.54
C ALA A 34 -11.91 13.76 -35.00
N PHE A 35 -13.16 13.48 -34.60
CA PHE A 35 -13.63 12.20 -34.09
C PHE A 35 -15.05 11.92 -34.58
N GLN A 36 -15.30 10.73 -35.12
CA GLN A 36 -16.62 10.26 -35.53
C GLN A 36 -16.97 8.99 -34.75
N ILE A 37 -18.05 9.05 -33.96
CA ILE A 37 -18.55 7.91 -33.16
C ILE A 37 -19.89 7.49 -33.73
N TYR A 38 -20.01 6.22 -34.13
CA TYR A 38 -21.28 5.63 -34.54
C TYR A 38 -21.91 4.93 -33.34
N ILE A 39 -23.07 5.42 -32.92
CA ILE A 39 -23.87 4.85 -31.83
C ILE A 39 -24.91 3.93 -32.48
N LYS A 40 -24.91 2.64 -32.17
CA LYS A 40 -25.96 1.72 -32.66
C LYS A 40 -27.24 1.88 -31.85
N GLU A 41 -28.36 1.44 -32.40
CA GLU A 41 -29.64 1.40 -31.69
C GLU A 41 -29.49 0.63 -30.36
N GLY A 42 -29.79 1.29 -29.24
CA GLY A 42 -29.67 0.72 -27.89
C GLY A 42 -28.37 1.07 -27.14
N GLU A 43 -27.40 1.72 -27.78
CA GLU A 43 -26.21 2.26 -27.09
C GLU A 43 -26.53 3.67 -26.55
N VAL A 44 -26.24 3.91 -25.27
CA VAL A 44 -26.48 5.20 -24.60
C VAL A 44 -25.15 5.76 -24.10
N LEU A 45 -24.80 6.96 -24.53
CA LEU A 45 -23.70 7.73 -23.93
C LEU A 45 -24.24 8.40 -22.65
N THR A 46 -23.87 7.88 -21.49
CA THR A 46 -24.14 8.55 -20.22
C THR A 46 -23.01 9.53 -19.92
N GLN A 47 -23.37 10.73 -19.43
CA GLN A 47 -22.38 11.62 -18.85
C GLN A 47 -21.85 10.97 -17.58
N VAL A 48 -20.56 10.64 -17.56
CA VAL A 48 -19.89 10.15 -16.35
C VAL A 48 -19.65 11.35 -15.45
N MET A 49 -20.63 11.67 -14.61
CA MET A 49 -20.40 12.53 -13.45
C MET A 49 -19.76 11.65 -12.38
N PRO A 50 -18.49 11.88 -11.99
CA PRO A 50 -17.89 11.13 -10.90
C PRO A 50 -18.69 11.39 -9.62
N THR A 51 -19.17 10.31 -9.01
CA THR A 51 -19.89 10.39 -7.74
C THR A 51 -18.91 10.78 -6.63
N ASP A 52 -19.33 11.56 -5.64
CA ASP A 52 -18.51 12.00 -4.47
C ASP A 52 -17.80 10.82 -3.76
N ALA A 53 -18.41 9.63 -3.79
CA ALA A 53 -17.81 8.40 -3.28
C ALA A 53 -16.57 7.92 -4.06
N MET A 54 -16.50 8.15 -5.38
CA MET A 54 -15.35 7.80 -6.21
C MET A 54 -14.19 8.79 -6.00
N GLU A 55 -14.50 10.09 -5.91
CA GLU A 55 -13.49 11.13 -5.62
C GLU A 55 -12.88 10.93 -4.22
N ALA A 56 -13.69 10.56 -3.23
CA ALA A 56 -13.21 10.26 -1.89
C ALA A 56 -12.25 9.05 -1.85
N VAL A 57 -12.51 8.00 -2.66
CA VAL A 57 -11.63 6.82 -2.73
C VAL A 57 -10.29 7.16 -3.39
N GLU A 58 -10.29 7.97 -4.44
CA GLU A 58 -9.06 8.44 -5.08
C GLU A 58 -8.26 9.35 -4.17
N ALA A 59 -8.90 10.29 -3.45
CA ALA A 59 -8.24 11.14 -2.47
C ALA A 59 -7.56 10.34 -1.34
N VAL A 60 -8.21 9.28 -0.84
CA VAL A 60 -7.64 8.40 0.19
C VAL A 60 -6.46 7.59 -0.36
N LYS A 61 -6.51 7.21 -1.64
CA LYS A 61 -5.44 6.47 -2.32
C LYS A 61 -4.20 7.33 -2.55
N GLU A 62 -4.37 8.62 -2.90
CA GLU A 62 -3.26 9.55 -3.07
C GLU A 62 -2.62 10.00 -1.75
N LEU A 63 -3.39 10.06 -0.66
CA LEU A 63 -2.91 10.47 0.66
C LEU A 63 -2.14 9.39 1.43
N SER A 64 -2.00 8.18 0.89
CA SER A 64 -1.29 7.08 1.55
C SER A 64 0.04 6.76 0.86
N PRO A 65 1.10 7.56 1.06
CA PRO A 65 2.44 7.06 0.85
C PRO A 65 2.66 5.97 1.91
N SER A 66 2.80 4.73 1.46
CA SER A 66 3.08 3.55 2.29
C SER A 66 4.43 3.66 2.97
N LYS A 67 4.56 4.56 3.95
CA LYS A 67 5.78 4.69 4.74
C LYS A 67 6.01 3.36 5.47
N PRO A 68 7.19 2.73 5.33
CA PRO A 68 7.45 1.47 6.00
C PRO A 68 7.31 1.68 7.51
N LYS A 69 6.47 0.84 8.15
CA LYS A 69 6.20 0.92 9.59
C LYS A 69 7.54 0.91 10.35
N LYS A 70 7.86 2.01 11.04
CA LYS A 70 9.11 2.15 11.78
C LYS A 70 9.17 1.10 12.89
N LYS A 71 10.20 0.25 12.88
CA LYS A 71 10.44 -0.71 13.97
C LYS A 71 10.65 0.07 15.28
N ARG A 72 9.88 -0.28 16.31
CA ARG A 72 9.96 0.37 17.63
C ARG A 72 11.36 0.20 18.22
N LYS A 73 11.91 1.27 18.80
CA LYS A 73 13.19 1.21 19.54
C LYS A 73 13.05 0.27 20.75
N LYS A 74 14.07 -0.56 21.01
CA LYS A 74 14.09 -1.44 22.18
C LYS A 74 14.14 -0.61 23.47
N SER A 75 13.41 -1.02 24.51
CA SER A 75 13.44 -0.34 25.81
C SER A 75 14.79 -0.52 26.53
N LYS A 76 15.11 0.37 27.47
CA LYS A 76 16.33 0.30 28.30
C LYS A 76 16.52 -1.09 28.93
N TYR A 77 15.45 -1.66 29.49
CA TYR A 77 15.45 -3.01 30.05
C TYR A 77 15.81 -4.11 29.05
N HIS A 78 15.24 -4.07 27.83
CA HIS A 78 15.49 -5.11 26.83
C HIS A 78 16.95 -5.06 26.32
N ILE A 79 17.54 -3.87 26.29
CA ILE A 79 18.96 -3.69 25.94
C ILE A 79 19.83 -4.29 27.05
N ALA A 80 19.59 -3.91 28.32
CA ALA A 80 20.33 -4.43 29.47
C ALA A 80 20.23 -5.96 29.61
N TYR A 81 19.02 -6.53 29.45
CA TYR A 81 18.82 -7.99 29.48
C TYR A 81 19.65 -8.71 28.42
N GLY A 82 19.62 -8.23 27.17
CA GLY A 82 20.38 -8.83 26.08
C GLY A 82 21.90 -8.79 26.31
N LYS A 83 22.41 -7.69 26.91
CA LYS A 83 23.82 -7.54 27.28
C LYS A 83 24.22 -8.56 28.35
N HIS A 84 23.49 -8.61 29.48
CA HIS A 84 23.82 -9.53 30.58
C HIS A 84 23.66 -10.99 30.19
N PHE A 85 22.63 -11.32 29.41
CA PHE A 85 22.40 -12.69 28.95
C PHE A 85 23.57 -13.20 28.09
N LYS A 86 24.09 -12.36 27.18
CA LYS A 86 25.26 -12.72 26.35
C LYS A 86 26.55 -12.86 27.16
N ALA A 87 26.70 -12.08 28.23
CA ALA A 87 27.87 -12.15 29.11
C ALA A 87 27.90 -13.44 29.93
N ILE A 88 26.76 -13.85 30.50
CA ILE A 88 26.71 -15.00 31.43
C ILE A 88 26.41 -16.34 30.75
N GLN A 89 25.99 -16.36 29.47
CA GLN A 89 25.56 -17.60 28.81
C GLN A 89 26.63 -18.70 28.78
N ALA A 90 27.92 -18.34 28.74
CA ALA A 90 29.02 -19.29 28.67
C ALA A 90 29.07 -20.15 29.93
N ASP A 91 28.80 -19.57 31.11
CA ASP A 91 28.82 -20.26 32.40
C ASP A 91 27.71 -21.31 32.51
N PHE A 92 26.58 -21.08 31.82
CA PHE A 92 25.41 -21.97 31.83
C PHE A 92 25.37 -22.95 30.65
N LYS A 93 26.35 -22.87 29.74
CA LYS A 93 26.55 -23.81 28.64
C LYS A 93 27.67 -24.80 28.97
N LEU A 94 27.59 -25.96 28.35
CA LEU A 94 28.64 -26.96 28.33
C LEU A 94 29.70 -26.57 27.30
N LYS A 95 30.88 -27.20 27.35
CA LYS A 95 31.95 -26.97 26.36
C LYS A 95 31.50 -27.26 24.91
N ASN A 96 30.53 -28.15 24.73
CA ASN A 96 29.93 -28.47 23.42
C ASN A 96 28.82 -27.48 22.99
N GLY A 97 28.61 -26.38 23.72
CA GLY A 97 27.60 -25.36 23.41
C GLY A 97 26.16 -25.69 23.83
N LYS A 98 25.88 -26.94 24.23
CA LYS A 98 24.56 -27.32 24.77
C LYS A 98 24.34 -26.68 26.14
N TRP A 99 23.10 -26.36 26.48
CA TRP A 99 22.78 -25.86 27.81
C TRP A 99 23.00 -26.94 28.87
N LYS A 100 23.54 -26.56 30.04
CA LYS A 100 23.53 -27.42 31.23
C LYS A 100 22.07 -27.77 31.61
N LYS A 101 21.84 -28.76 32.48
CA LYS A 101 20.49 -29.06 32.99
C LYS A 101 19.86 -27.80 33.58
N ASN A 102 18.71 -27.38 33.05
CA ASN A 102 18.05 -26.11 33.39
C ASN A 102 18.92 -24.85 33.19
N GLY A 103 20.00 -24.94 32.42
CA GLY A 103 21.00 -23.88 32.22
C GLY A 103 20.38 -22.62 31.62
N PHE A 104 19.53 -22.77 30.60
CA PHE A 104 18.82 -21.63 30.00
C PHE A 104 17.92 -20.92 31.02
N LYS A 105 17.14 -21.67 31.82
CA LYS A 105 16.25 -21.11 32.84
C LYS A 105 17.03 -20.32 33.89
N ARG A 106 18.15 -20.88 34.38
CA ARG A 106 19.03 -20.23 35.38
C ARG A 106 19.73 -19.00 34.79
N CYS A 107 20.22 -19.09 33.56
CA CYS A 107 20.82 -17.98 32.81
C CYS A 107 19.81 -16.83 32.63
N ALA A 108 18.61 -17.12 32.15
CA ALA A 108 17.56 -16.12 31.96
C ALA A 108 17.16 -15.46 33.29
N ALA A 109 17.03 -16.22 34.37
CA ALA A 109 16.73 -15.67 35.70
C ALA A 109 17.83 -14.71 36.19
N SER A 110 19.10 -15.11 36.07
CA SER A 110 20.23 -14.27 36.46
C SER A 110 20.33 -13.01 35.60
N ALA A 111 20.14 -13.12 34.28
CA ALA A 111 20.14 -11.97 33.37
C ALA A 111 18.99 -11.00 33.67
N ARG A 112 17.78 -11.48 34.01
CA ARG A 112 16.66 -10.62 34.43
C ARG A 112 16.97 -9.90 35.74
N SER A 113 17.57 -10.59 36.71
CA SER A 113 17.97 -9.97 37.98
C SER A 113 18.97 -8.83 37.77
N LYS A 114 20.05 -9.09 37.00
CA LYS A 114 21.06 -8.08 36.66
C LYS A 114 20.47 -6.90 35.87
N ALA A 115 19.62 -7.18 34.88
CA ALA A 115 18.97 -6.14 34.09
C ALA A 115 18.00 -5.27 34.92
N ARG A 116 17.27 -5.85 35.88
CA ARG A 116 16.43 -5.09 36.81
C ARG A 116 17.26 -4.21 37.73
N ALA A 117 18.38 -4.72 38.24
CA ALA A 117 19.30 -3.95 39.07
C ALA A 117 19.92 -2.76 38.32
N GLU A 118 20.31 -2.95 37.05
CA GLU A 118 20.86 -1.89 36.20
C GLU A 118 19.82 -0.82 35.84
N VAL A 119 18.56 -1.20 35.60
CA VAL A 119 17.49 -0.25 35.26
C VAL A 119 16.94 0.49 36.48
N LYS A 120 17.06 -0.10 37.68
CA LYS A 120 16.65 0.51 38.95
C LYS A 120 17.69 1.52 39.47
N LYS A 121 18.96 1.37 39.07
CA LYS A 121 20.04 2.28 39.38
C LYS A 121 19.97 3.52 38.47
#